data_AF-A0AAD9LR97-F1
#
_entry.id   AF-A0AAD9LR97-F1
#
_cell.length_a   1.000
_cell.length_b   1.000
_cell.length_c   1.000
_cell.angle_alpha   90.00
_cell.angle_beta   90.00
_cell.angle_gamma   90.00
#
_symmetry.space_group_name_H-M   'P 1'
#
loop_
_entity.id
_entity.type
_entity.pdbx_description
1 polymer ?
#
loop_
_entity_poly.entity_id
_entity_poly.type
_entity_poly.pdbx_seq_one_letter_code
_entity_poly.pdbx_strand_id
1 'polypeptide(L)' 'MDPICVLDFYVEETWQRHGVGLQLFQKLLQEENVNPDQLAYDRPSPKLFAFLKKHTGLIEYCPQPNRFVVFDAYFHHRQ' A
#
# COMPACT_ATOMS: atom_id res chain seq x y z
N MET A 1 16.82 4.62 -4.35
CA MET A 1 15.79 3.81 -3.70
C MET A 1 15.16 2.94 -4.77
N ASP A 2 14.95 1.66 -4.51
CA ASP A 2 14.28 0.73 -5.42
C ASP A 2 13.32 -0.16 -4.60
N PRO A 3 12.16 0.38 -4.17
CA PRO A 3 11.20 -0.36 -3.36
C PRO A 3 10.29 -1.24 -4.22
N ILE A 4 9.73 -2.28 -3.59
CA ILE A 4 8.61 -3.02 -4.20
C ILE A 4 7.42 -2.07 -4.35
N CYS A 5 6.81 -2.08 -5.53
CA CYS A 5 5.74 -1.16 -5.88
C CYS A 5 4.40 -1.89 -6.07
N VAL A 6 3.34 -1.36 -5.46
CA VAL A 6 1.97 -1.72 -5.82
C VAL A 6 1.59 -0.88 -7.04
N LEU A 7 1.53 -1.56 -8.20
CA LEU A 7 1.23 -0.92 -9.49
C LEU A 7 -0.26 -0.93 -9.82
N ASP A 8 -0.95 -2.01 -9.50
CA ASP A 8 -2.40 -2.12 -9.65
C ASP A 8 -2.98 -2.95 -8.51
N PHE A 9 -4.21 -2.62 -8.12
CA PHE A 9 -4.93 -3.34 -7.09
C PHE A 9 -6.44 -3.18 -7.28
N TYR A 10 -7.06 -4.29 -7.69
CA TYR A 10 -8.48 -4.33 -8.02
C TYR A 10 -9.16 -5.53 -7.35
N VAL A 11 -10.38 -5.29 -6.87
CA VAL A 11 -11.33 -6.31 -6.44
C VAL A 11 -12.64 -5.99 -7.15
N GLU A 12 -13.25 -7.02 -7.75
CA GLU A 12 -14.53 -6.90 -8.45
C GLU A 12 -15.59 -6.25 -7.54
N GLU A 13 -16.41 -5.38 -8.12
CA GLU A 13 -17.24 -4.44 -7.36
C GLU A 13 -18.20 -5.13 -6.39
N THR A 14 -18.79 -6.26 -6.78
CA THR A 14 -19.71 -7.02 -5.93
C THR A 14 -19.02 -7.62 -4.69
N TRP A 15 -17.70 -7.81 -4.73
CA TRP A 15 -16.88 -8.36 -3.64
C TRP A 15 -16.08 -7.30 -2.88
N GLN A 16 -16.17 -6.02 -3.25
CA GLN A 16 -15.52 -4.96 -2.49
C GLN A 16 -16.07 -4.89 -1.06
N ARG A 17 -15.21 -4.57 -0.09
CA ARG A 17 -15.53 -4.50 1.36
C ARG A 17 -15.89 -5.84 2.03
N HIS A 18 -15.70 -6.98 1.35
CA HIS A 18 -15.89 -8.32 1.93
C HIS A 18 -14.59 -8.95 2.49
N GLY A 19 -13.49 -8.19 2.56
CA GLY A 19 -12.20 -8.67 3.07
C GLY A 19 -11.28 -9.32 2.03
N VAL A 20 -11.77 -9.57 0.80
CA VAL A 20 -10.97 -10.15 -0.30
C VAL A 20 -9.70 -9.36 -0.57
N GLY A 21 -9.80 -8.03 -0.66
CA GLY A 21 -8.62 -7.18 -0.85
C GLY A 21 -7.59 -7.31 0.27
N LEU A 22 -8.05 -7.49 1.52
CA LEU A 22 -7.13 -7.70 2.64
C LEU A 22 -6.39 -9.04 2.52
N GLN A 23 -7.09 -10.10 2.11
CA GLN A 23 -6.48 -11.41 1.90
C GLN A 23 -5.42 -11.37 0.80
N LEU A 24 -5.73 -10.73 -0.33
CA LEU A 24 -4.77 -10.54 -1.43
C LEU A 24 -3.55 -9.75 -0.98
N PHE A 25 -3.77 -8.65 -0.25
CA PHE A 25 -2.69 -7.80 0.22
C PHE A 25 -1.82 -8.50 1.28
N GLN A 26 -2.41 -9.24 2.22
CA GLN A 26 -1.66 -10.05 3.20
C GLN A 26 -0.79 -11.11 2.52
N LYS A 27 -1.32 -11.74 1.47
CA LYS A 27 -0.57 -12.73 0.71
C LYS A 27 0.65 -12.11 0.01
N LEU A 28 0.47 -10.95 -0.63
CA LEU A 28 1.57 -10.16 -1.20
C LEU A 28 2.66 -9.88 -0.16
N LEU A 29 2.29 -9.33 1.00
CA LEU A 29 3.26 -8.98 2.06
C LEU A 29 4.04 -10.20 2.58
N GLN A 30 3.36 -11.34 2.70
CA GLN A 30 3.99 -12.59 3.14
C GLN A 30 4.96 -13.15 2.10
N GLU A 31 4.60 -13.13 0.82
CA GLU A 31 5.45 -13.67 -0.24
C GLU A 31 6.68 -12.80 -0.51
N GLU A 32 6.50 -11.48 -0.50
CA GLU A 32 7.58 -10.51 -0.71
C GLU A 32 8.38 -10.23 0.58
N ASN A 33 7.92 -10.74 1.73
CA ASN A 33 8.52 -10.54 3.05
C ASN A 33 8.78 -9.04 3.37
N VAL A 34 7.74 -8.22 3.18
CA VAL A 34 7.79 -6.77 3.41
C VAL A 34 6.60 -6.31 4.23
N ASN A 35 6.77 -5.21 4.95
CA ASN A 35 5.69 -4.50 5.62
C ASN A 35 5.05 -3.46 4.68
N PRO A 36 3.78 -3.07 4.92
CA PRO A 36 3.08 -2.12 4.05
C PRO A 36 3.75 -0.76 3.91
N ASP A 37 4.48 -0.32 4.93
CA ASP A 37 5.23 0.93 4.99
C ASP A 37 6.56 0.87 4.22
N GLN A 38 7.01 -0.32 3.83
CA GLN A 38 8.19 -0.54 3.01
C GLN A 38 7.87 -0.55 1.50
N LEU A 39 6.59 -0.44 1.14
CA LEU A 39 6.11 -0.41 -0.25
C LEU A 39 5.98 1.02 -0.79
N ALA A 40 6.11 1.17 -2.10
CA ALA A 40 5.67 2.35 -2.83
C ALA A 40 4.34 2.06 -3.56
N TYR A 41 3.46 3.06 -3.66
CA TYR A 41 2.15 2.92 -4.29
C TYR A 41 2.05 3.88 -5.49
N ASP A 42 1.82 3.37 -6.70
CA ASP A 42 1.63 4.22 -7.88
C ASP A 42 0.21 4.79 -7.90
N ARG A 43 0.08 6.13 -7.80
CA ARG A 43 -1.19 6.87 -7.88
C ARG A 43 -2.36 6.20 -7.12
N PRO A 44 -2.21 5.91 -5.82
CA PRO A 44 -3.24 5.21 -5.06
C PRO A 44 -4.59 5.93 -5.13
N SER A 45 -5.65 5.16 -5.39
CA SER A 45 -7.02 5.69 -5.41
C SER A 45 -7.49 6.09 -4.01
N PRO A 46 -8.53 6.94 -3.88
CA PRO A 46 -9.12 7.24 -2.58
C PRO A 46 -9.58 5.99 -1.81
N LYS A 47 -10.06 4.96 -2.53
CA LYS A 47 -10.42 3.66 -1.93
C LYS A 47 -9.19 2.95 -1.34
N LEU A 48 -8.06 2.99 -2.04
CA LEU A 48 -6.80 2.40 -1.59
C LEU A 48 -6.22 3.14 -0.37
N PHE A 49 -6.21 4.48 -0.38
CA PHE A 49 -5.83 5.25 0.81
C PHE A 49 -6.65 4.87 2.04
N ALA A 50 -7.97 4.80 1.91
CA ALA A 50 -8.85 4.40 3.01
C ALA A 50 -8.60 2.95 3.46
N PHE A 51 -8.26 2.05 2.53
CA PHE A 51 -7.89 0.67 2.82
C PHE A 51 -6.59 0.59 3.63
N LEU A 52 -5.53 1.26 3.19
CA LEU A 52 -4.24 1.28 3.88
C LEU A 52 -4.38 1.87 5.28
N LYS A 53 -5.02 3.04 5.40
CA LYS A 53 -5.31 3.64 6.72
C LYS A 53 -6.01 2.67 7.67
N LYS A 54 -7.03 1.95 7.20
CA LYS A 54 -7.81 1.03 8.04
C LYS A 54 -7.02 -0.22 8.47
N HIS A 55 -6.23 -0.78 7.57
CA HIS A 55 -5.65 -2.12 7.77
C HIS A 55 -4.17 -2.10 8.18
N THR A 56 -3.46 -0.99 7.95
CA THR A 56 -2.02 -0.87 8.21
C THR A 56 -1.67 0.35 9.06
N GLY A 57 -2.60 1.27 9.29
CA GLY A 57 -2.35 2.50 10.04
C GLY A 57 -1.56 3.57 9.27
N LEU A 58 -1.27 3.33 7.98
CA LEU A 58 -0.54 4.26 7.13
C LEU A 58 -1.40 5.49 6.80
N ILE A 59 -0.96 6.67 7.27
CA ILE A 59 -1.69 7.93 7.15
C ILE A 59 -0.78 9.04 6.61
N GLU A 60 0.40 9.20 7.19
CA GLU A 60 1.32 10.29 6.89
C GLU A 60 2.23 9.92 5.71
N TYR A 61 2.17 10.73 4.65
CA TYR A 61 3.00 10.56 3.46
C TYR A 61 3.40 11.93 2.90
N CYS A 62 4.59 11.96 2.29
CA CYS A 62 5.07 13.14 1.57
C CYS A 62 4.78 13.00 0.06
N PRO A 63 4.08 13.96 -0.58
CA PRO A 63 3.87 13.96 -2.02
C PRO A 63 5.19 13.96 -2.80
N GLN A 64 5.33 13.05 -3.77
CA GLN A 64 6.53 12.95 -4.61
C GLN A 64 6.27 13.36 -6.07
N PRO A 65 7.23 13.97 -6.78
CA PRO A 65 7.05 14.41 -8.18
C PRO A 65 6.80 13.26 -9.16
N ASN A 66 7.27 12.06 -8.83
CA ASN A 66 7.16 10.85 -9.66
C ASN A 66 5.76 10.19 -9.59
N ARG A 67 4.81 10.77 -8.84
CA ARG A 67 3.42 10.28 -8.64
C ARG A 67 3.31 8.98 -7.84
N PHE A 68 4.42 8.47 -7.31
CA PHE A 68 4.41 7.43 -6.29
C PHE A 68 4.15 8.04 -4.92
N VAL A 69 3.52 7.24 -4.06
CA VAL A 69 3.33 7.55 -2.65
C VAL A 69 4.15 6.56 -1.84
N VAL A 70 5.02 7.11 -0.99
CA VAL A 70 5.69 6.39 0.09
C VAL A 70 5.26 7.05 1.40
N PHE A 71 4.95 6.25 2.41
CA PHE A 71 4.56 6.76 3.72
C PHE A 71 5.81 7.07 4.55
N ASP A 72 5.71 7.98 5.52
CA ASP A 72 6.89 8.48 6.24
C ASP A 72 7.64 7.37 6.98
N ALA A 73 6.91 6.36 7.46
CA ALA A 73 7.46 5.15 8.08
C ALA A 73 8.45 4.38 7.17
N TYR A 74 8.36 4.54 5.85
CA TYR A 74 9.33 3.98 4.89
C TYR A 74 10.79 4.39 5.22
N PHE A 75 10.99 5.63 5.65
CA PHE A 75 12.33 6.16 5.91
C PHE A 75 12.92 5.69 7.25
N HIS A 76 12.10 5.21 8.18
CA HIS A 76 12.58 4.68 9.47
C HIS A 76 13.29 3.33 9.33
N HIS A 77 12.94 2.53 8.33
CA HIS A 77 13.53 1.20 8.10
C HIS A 77 14.87 1.21 7.36
N ARG A 78 15.35 2.38 6.93
CA ARG A 78 16.58 2.52 6.13
C ARG A 78 17.67 3.36 6.81
N GLN A 79 17.58 3.51 8.14
CA GLN A 79 18.69 4.02 8.98
C GLN A 79 19.62 2.89 9.40
#